data_AF-A0A3N1K658-F1
#
_entry.id   AF-A0A3N1K658-F1
#
_cell.length_a   1.000
_cell.length_b   1.000
_cell.length_c   1.000
_cell.angle_alpha   90.00
_cell.angle_beta   90.00
_cell.angle_gamma   90.00
#
_symmetry.space_group_name_H-M   'P 1'
#
loop_
_entity.id
_entity.type
_entity.pdbx_description
1 polymer ?
#
loop_
_entity_poly.entity_id
_entity_poly.type
_entity_poly.pdbx_seq_one_letter_code
_entity_poly.pdbx_strand_id
1 'polypeptide(L)'
;MTKAPSVSGEGLSVVGRQTGRVKMEELALWVQVAAVLAALVAAVAAVWVGARDRRNAQRIADEDRRHAQRIAEDDRRAALRQSRLMFELDAALRLAANQRRGGSTDKDERARMGTEAAVLTGFLGPELLPHLTSELNPETDEELRRYMADPGTEEWKRRATEAHLAMLRVVRDLRAETEA
;
A
#
# COMPACT_ATOMS: atom_id res chain seq x y z
N MET A 1 83.48 24.70 83.16
CA MET A 1 83.34 24.37 81.72
C MET A 1 81.97 23.76 81.50
N THR A 2 81.01 24.57 81.06
CA THR A 2 79.59 24.25 81.05
C THR A 2 79.15 24.09 79.60
N LYS A 3 78.78 22.86 79.22
CA LYS A 3 78.36 22.49 77.86
C LYS A 3 76.87 22.82 77.69
N ALA A 4 76.56 23.73 76.76
CA ALA A 4 75.20 24.15 76.45
C ALA A 4 74.40 23.07 75.70
N PRO A 5 73.08 22.96 75.93
CA PRO A 5 72.23 21.99 75.23
C PRO A 5 71.82 22.49 73.84
N SER A 6 71.89 21.60 72.85
CA SER A 6 71.36 21.80 71.50
C SER A 6 69.83 21.67 71.50
N VAL A 7 69.12 22.74 71.19
CA VAL A 7 67.66 22.71 71.00
C VAL A 7 67.34 22.36 69.55
N SER A 8 66.61 21.25 69.38
CA SER A 8 66.20 20.65 68.11
C SER A 8 65.21 21.54 67.34
N GLY A 9 65.45 21.75 66.05
CA GLY A 9 64.68 22.60 65.15
C GLY A 9 63.70 21.85 64.24
N GLU A 10 62.83 20.98 64.78
CA GLU A 10 61.92 20.15 63.96
C GLU A 10 60.45 20.63 63.93
N GLY A 11 60.07 21.68 64.66
CA GLY A 11 58.65 22.06 64.83
C GLY A 11 57.98 22.84 63.70
N LEU A 12 58.72 23.49 62.79
CA LEU A 12 58.16 24.46 61.84
C LEU A 12 57.72 23.86 60.48
N SER A 13 58.05 22.60 60.18
CA SER A 13 57.73 21.98 58.87
C SER A 13 56.42 21.18 58.83
N VAL A 14 55.74 21.04 59.97
CA VAL A 14 54.51 20.23 60.12
C VAL A 14 53.25 21.06 59.83
N VAL A 15 53.23 22.33 60.23
CA VAL A 15 52.06 23.21 60.11
C VAL A 15 51.78 23.63 58.65
N GLY A 16 52.81 23.87 57.84
CA GLY A 16 52.65 24.16 56.40
C GLY A 16 52.23 22.94 55.56
N ARG A 17 52.53 21.71 56.02
CA ARG A 17 52.10 20.47 55.38
C ARG A 17 50.62 20.13 55.65
N GLN A 18 50.09 20.53 56.81
CA GLN A 18 48.68 20.32 57.14
C GLN A 18 47.74 21.25 56.35
N THR A 19 48.07 22.53 56.18
CA THR A 19 47.22 23.48 55.44
C THR A 19 47.17 23.20 53.93
N GLY A 20 48.24 22.64 53.35
CA GLY A 20 48.25 22.18 51.97
C GLY A 20 47.35 20.96 51.71
N ARG A 21 47.26 20.02 52.66
CA ARG A 21 46.38 18.84 52.53
C ARG A 21 44.90 19.20 52.57
N VAL A 22 44.49 20.09 53.48
CA VAL A 22 43.08 20.51 53.60
C VAL A 22 42.59 21.15 52.29
N LYS A 23 43.42 21.97 51.64
CA LYS A 23 43.07 22.57 50.33
C LYS A 23 42.98 21.54 49.20
N MET A 24 43.82 20.50 49.22
CA MET A 24 43.79 19.44 48.20
C MET A 24 42.59 18.51 48.37
N GLU A 25 42.19 18.22 49.62
CA GLU A 25 41.00 17.43 49.93
C GLU A 25 39.71 18.17 49.53
N GLU A 26 39.64 19.47 49.76
CA GLU A 26 38.52 20.31 49.33
C GLU A 26 38.41 20.38 47.79
N LEU A 27 39.54 20.58 47.10
CA LEU A 27 39.58 20.56 45.62
C LEU A 27 39.16 19.19 45.07
N ALA A 28 39.63 18.09 45.66
CA ALA A 28 39.24 16.74 45.25
C ALA A 28 37.73 16.51 45.41
N LEU A 29 37.14 16.99 46.50
CA LEU A 29 35.69 16.92 46.72
C LEU A 29 34.92 17.68 45.63
N TRP A 30 35.33 18.91 45.30
CA TRP A 30 34.68 19.70 44.25
C TRP A 30 34.80 19.05 42.88
N VAL A 31 35.95 18.47 42.55
CA VAL A 31 36.15 17.71 41.31
C VAL A 31 35.23 16.49 41.26
N GLN A 32 35.09 15.76 42.37
CA GLN A 32 34.19 14.61 42.46
C GLN A 32 32.72 15.02 42.30
N VAL A 33 32.29 16.11 42.94
CA VAL A 33 30.93 16.66 42.79
C VAL A 33 30.68 17.07 41.33
N ALA A 34 31.62 17.76 40.71
CA ALA A 34 31.51 18.17 39.30
C ALA A 34 31.41 16.95 38.36
N ALA A 35 32.19 15.90 38.61
CA ALA A 35 32.14 14.67 37.83
C ALA A 35 30.77 13.96 37.95
N VAL A 36 30.21 13.89 39.16
CA VAL A 36 28.87 13.30 39.38
C VAL A 36 27.79 14.12 38.69
N LEU A 37 27.85 15.45 38.76
CA LEU A 37 26.91 16.32 38.06
C LEU A 37 27.00 16.17 36.54
N ALA A 38 28.21 16.10 35.98
CA ALA A 38 28.42 15.86 34.56
C ALA A 38 27.85 14.51 34.11
N ALA A 39 28.06 13.45 34.90
CA ALA A 39 27.50 12.12 34.63
C ALA A 39 25.96 12.13 34.66
N LEU A 40 25.35 12.86 35.59
CA LEU A 40 23.90 12.99 35.68
C LEU A 40 23.32 13.71 34.45
N VAL A 41 23.95 14.80 34.02
CA VAL A 41 23.55 15.54 32.81
C VAL A 41 23.65 14.64 31.57
N ALA A 42 24.75 13.89 31.44
CA ALA A 42 24.93 12.94 30.34
C ALA A 42 23.86 11.85 30.33
N ALA A 43 23.50 11.30 31.50
CA ALA A 43 22.45 10.29 31.63
C ALA A 43 21.07 10.84 31.20
N VAL A 44 20.71 12.04 31.64
CA VAL A 44 19.45 12.69 31.24
C VAL A 44 19.43 12.97 29.74
N ALA A 45 20.51 13.48 29.17
CA ALA A 45 20.64 13.73 27.74
C ALA A 45 20.48 12.44 26.93
N ALA A 46 21.10 11.34 27.36
CA ALA A 46 21.00 10.04 26.70
C ALA A 46 19.56 9.51 26.69
N VAL A 47 18.84 9.60 27.82
CA VAL A 47 17.43 9.21 27.90
C VAL A 47 16.55 10.07 26.99
N TRP A 48 16.79 11.39 26.97
CA TRP A 48 16.02 12.31 26.14
C TRP A 48 16.24 12.06 24.65
N VAL A 49 17.49 11.90 24.21
CA VAL A 49 17.83 11.57 22.82
C VAL A 49 17.21 10.23 22.42
N GLY A 50 17.35 9.19 23.27
CA GLY A 50 16.75 7.89 23.01
C GLY A 50 15.22 7.95 22.91
N ALA A 51 14.56 8.73 23.77
CA ALA A 51 13.11 8.92 23.71
C ALA A 51 12.66 9.69 22.45
N ARG A 52 13.42 10.72 22.07
CA ARG A 52 13.17 11.52 20.86
C ARG A 52 13.33 10.67 19.59
N ASP A 53 14.38 9.87 19.54
CA ASP A 53 14.68 8.99 18.42
C ASP A 53 13.60 7.93 18.24
N ARG A 54 13.19 7.24 19.33
CA ARG A 54 12.08 6.28 19.29
C ARG A 54 10.77 6.88 18.75
N ARG A 55 10.43 8.10 19.18
CA ARG A 55 9.23 8.80 18.67
C ARG A 55 9.36 9.16 17.19
N ASN A 56 10.54 9.56 16.74
CA ASN A 56 10.77 9.88 15.34
C ASN A 56 10.70 8.62 14.47
N ALA A 57 11.32 7.52 14.92
CA ALA A 57 11.27 6.23 14.25
C ALA A 57 9.83 5.70 14.14
N GLN A 58 9.02 5.81 15.20
CA GLN A 58 7.60 5.44 15.16
C GLN A 58 6.81 6.27 14.16
N ARG A 59 7.02 7.60 14.14
CA ARG A 59 6.35 8.48 13.19
C ARG A 59 6.71 8.15 11.74
N ILE A 60 7.99 7.94 11.45
CA ILE A 60 8.45 7.54 10.11
C ILE A 60 7.84 6.20 9.72
N ALA A 61 7.83 5.22 10.63
CA ALA A 61 7.22 3.92 10.37
C ALA A 61 5.71 4.02 10.09
N ASP A 62 4.98 4.89 10.78
CA ASP A 62 3.56 5.10 10.54
C ASP A 62 3.30 5.83 9.21
N GLU A 63 4.13 6.81 8.87
CA GLU A 63 4.08 7.50 7.57
C GLU A 63 4.39 6.54 6.42
N ASP A 64 5.43 5.71 6.55
CA ASP A 64 5.82 4.69 5.56
C ASP A 64 4.71 3.65 5.38
N ARG A 65 4.08 3.17 6.46
CA ARG A 65 2.94 2.24 6.37
C ARG A 65 1.78 2.85 5.58
N ARG A 66 1.44 4.11 5.85
CA ARG A 66 0.36 4.81 5.12
C ARG A 66 0.73 5.00 3.66
N HIS A 67 1.99 5.32 3.36
CA HIS A 67 2.45 5.47 1.98
C HIS A 67 2.41 4.14 1.23
N ALA A 68 2.90 3.06 1.85
CA ALA A 68 2.86 1.72 1.28
C ALA A 68 1.42 1.24 1.03
N GLN A 69 0.48 1.54 1.94
CA GLN A 69 -0.93 1.23 1.75
C GLN A 69 -1.52 1.96 0.53
N ARG A 70 -1.21 3.25 0.36
CA ARG A 70 -1.67 4.03 -0.81
C ARG A 70 -1.12 3.47 -2.11
N ILE A 71 0.19 3.17 -2.15
CA ILE A 71 0.81 2.56 -3.34
C ILE A 71 0.15 1.21 -3.67
N ALA A 72 -0.10 0.38 -2.65
CA ALA A 72 -0.74 -0.92 -2.87
C ALA A 72 -2.19 -0.79 -3.39
N GLU A 73 -2.95 0.21 -2.93
CA GLU A 73 -4.29 0.51 -3.44
C GLU A 73 -4.24 0.98 -4.90
N ASP A 74 -3.31 1.89 -5.22
CA ASP A 74 -3.13 2.41 -6.58
C ASP A 74 -2.67 1.32 -7.55
N ASP A 75 -1.73 0.47 -7.14
CA ASP A 75 -1.25 -0.68 -7.92
C ASP A 75 -2.38 -1.68 -8.16
N ARG A 76 -3.21 -1.98 -7.14
CA ARG A 76 -4.36 -2.86 -7.30
C ARG A 76 -5.35 -2.30 -8.32
N ARG A 77 -5.66 -1.00 -8.25
CA ARG A 77 -6.54 -0.34 -9.23
C ARG A 77 -5.93 -0.37 -10.64
N ALA A 78 -4.63 -0.10 -10.77
CA ALA A 78 -3.93 -0.15 -12.05
C ALA A 78 -3.94 -1.57 -12.66
N ALA A 79 -3.69 -2.60 -11.84
CA ALA A 79 -3.72 -3.99 -12.25
C ALA A 79 -5.13 -4.41 -12.73
N LEU A 80 -6.18 -4.04 -11.99
CA LEU A 80 -7.56 -4.32 -12.40
C LEU A 80 -7.89 -3.64 -13.74
N ARG A 81 -7.56 -2.35 -13.91
CA ARG A 81 -7.74 -1.64 -15.19
C ARG A 81 -6.98 -2.32 -16.33
N GLN A 82 -5.72 -2.71 -16.11
CA GLN A 82 -4.92 -3.38 -17.13
C GLN A 82 -5.53 -4.75 -17.51
N SER A 83 -5.95 -5.55 -16.52
CA SER A 83 -6.61 -6.84 -16.80
C SER A 83 -7.88 -6.67 -17.62
N ARG A 84 -8.70 -5.66 -17.28
CA ARG A 84 -9.93 -5.33 -18.01
C ARG A 84 -9.62 -4.97 -19.46
N LEU A 85 -8.67 -4.07 -19.69
CA LEU A 85 -8.27 -3.67 -21.05
C LEU A 85 -7.75 -4.85 -21.87
N MET A 86 -7.00 -5.76 -21.25
CA MET A 86 -6.52 -6.97 -21.94
C MET A 86 -7.67 -7.91 -22.31
N PHE A 87 -8.68 -8.07 -21.46
CA PHE A 87 -9.89 -8.84 -21.79
C PHE A 87 -10.73 -8.17 -22.88
N GLU A 88 -10.93 -6.86 -22.82
CA GLU A 88 -11.62 -6.09 -23.86
C GLU A 88 -10.87 -6.19 -25.21
N LEU A 89 -9.53 -6.14 -25.19
CA LEU A 89 -8.71 -6.33 -26.39
C LEU A 89 -8.85 -7.73 -26.97
N ASP A 90 -8.81 -8.80 -26.15
CA ASP A 90 -9.02 -10.18 -26.63
C ASP A 90 -10.41 -10.35 -27.26
N ALA A 91 -11.45 -9.83 -26.59
CA ALA A 91 -12.81 -9.85 -27.11
C ALA A 91 -12.93 -9.11 -28.45
N ALA A 92 -12.33 -7.92 -28.57
CA ALA A 92 -12.32 -7.16 -29.81
C ALA A 92 -11.55 -7.87 -30.94
N LEU A 93 -10.41 -8.50 -30.63
CA LEU A 93 -9.64 -9.28 -31.61
C LEU A 93 -10.43 -10.49 -32.11
N ARG A 94 -11.13 -11.22 -31.22
CA ARG A 94 -12.00 -12.34 -31.59
C ARG A 94 -13.16 -11.89 -32.46
N LEU A 95 -13.82 -10.79 -32.10
CA LEU A 95 -14.92 -10.24 -32.89
C LEU A 95 -14.43 -9.83 -34.28
N ALA A 96 -13.29 -9.14 -34.36
CA ALA A 96 -12.69 -8.75 -35.63
C ALA A 96 -12.30 -9.97 -36.48
N ALA A 97 -11.76 -11.03 -35.87
CA ALA A 97 -11.43 -12.27 -36.56
C ALA A 97 -12.70 -12.97 -37.09
N ASN A 98 -13.76 -13.03 -36.28
CA ASN A 98 -15.05 -13.62 -36.65
C ASN A 98 -15.67 -12.87 -37.84
N GLN A 99 -15.68 -11.53 -37.81
CA GLN A 99 -16.15 -10.70 -38.93
C GLN A 99 -15.31 -10.86 -40.20
N ARG A 100 -13.98 -10.91 -40.08
CA ARG A 100 -13.06 -11.06 -41.22
C ARG A 100 -13.09 -12.45 -41.85
N ARG A 101 -13.51 -13.47 -41.11
CA ARG A 101 -13.56 -14.85 -41.62
C ARG A 101 -14.47 -15.00 -42.82
N GLY A 102 -15.46 -14.12 -42.98
CA GLY A 102 -16.48 -14.18 -44.03
C GLY A 102 -17.41 -15.37 -43.77
N GLY A 103 -18.67 -15.11 -43.44
CA GLY A 103 -19.59 -16.11 -42.86
C GLY A 103 -19.56 -17.49 -43.53
N SER A 104 -19.77 -18.54 -42.72
CA SER A 104 -19.72 -19.92 -43.20
C SER A 104 -20.93 -20.30 -44.07
N THR A 105 -20.73 -21.14 -45.08
CA THR A 105 -21.80 -21.81 -45.83
C THR A 105 -22.46 -22.93 -45.01
N ASP A 106 -21.75 -23.48 -44.03
CA ASP A 106 -22.31 -24.38 -43.03
C ASP A 106 -23.23 -23.60 -42.08
N LYS A 107 -24.47 -24.09 -41.94
CA LYS A 107 -25.50 -23.47 -41.10
C LYS A 107 -25.11 -23.49 -39.62
N ASP A 108 -24.53 -24.59 -39.16
CA ASP A 108 -24.19 -24.74 -37.74
C ASP A 108 -23.03 -23.82 -37.37
N GLU A 109 -22.02 -23.75 -38.24
CA GLU A 109 -20.90 -22.84 -38.04
C GLU A 109 -21.32 -21.38 -38.11
N ARG A 110 -22.21 -21.01 -39.04
CA ARG A 110 -22.77 -19.66 -39.11
C ARG A 110 -23.53 -19.29 -37.84
N ALA A 111 -24.32 -20.22 -37.29
CA ALA A 111 -25.04 -20.00 -36.03
C ALA A 111 -24.09 -19.82 -34.84
N ARG A 112 -23.02 -20.63 -34.75
CA ARG A 112 -21.96 -20.49 -33.74
C ARG A 112 -21.27 -19.14 -33.85
N MET A 113 -20.83 -18.76 -35.04
CA MET A 113 -20.16 -17.48 -35.29
C MET A 113 -21.05 -16.28 -34.95
N GLY A 114 -22.33 -16.32 -35.33
CA GLY A 114 -23.29 -15.26 -35.02
C GLY A 114 -23.56 -15.14 -33.52
N THR A 115 -23.64 -16.27 -32.82
CA THR A 115 -23.80 -16.28 -31.35
C THR A 115 -22.56 -15.70 -30.66
N GLU A 116 -21.37 -16.12 -31.08
CA GLU A 116 -20.11 -15.56 -30.56
C GLU A 116 -20.03 -14.05 -30.80
N ALA A 117 -20.35 -13.59 -32.02
CA ALA A 117 -20.33 -12.18 -32.34
C ALA A 117 -21.31 -11.37 -31.47
N ALA A 118 -22.53 -11.87 -31.26
CA ALA A 118 -23.52 -11.21 -30.40
C ALA A 118 -23.06 -11.12 -28.93
N VAL A 119 -22.48 -12.20 -28.41
CA VAL A 119 -21.92 -12.22 -27.04
C VAL A 119 -20.77 -11.23 -26.90
N LEU A 120 -19.83 -11.21 -27.85
CA LEU A 120 -18.69 -10.29 -27.83
C LEU A 120 -19.12 -8.83 -27.97
N THR A 121 -20.11 -8.54 -28.83
CA THR A 121 -20.68 -7.19 -28.93
C THR A 121 -21.34 -6.76 -27.64
N GLY A 122 -22.16 -7.61 -27.00
CA GLY A 122 -22.77 -7.29 -25.72
C GLY A 122 -21.74 -7.08 -24.60
N PHE A 123 -20.65 -7.86 -24.60
CA PHE A 123 -19.56 -7.70 -23.64
C PHE A 123 -18.81 -6.37 -23.79
N LEU A 124 -18.44 -6.00 -25.02
CA LEU A 124 -17.72 -4.75 -25.31
C LEU A 124 -18.61 -3.52 -25.09
N GLY A 125 -19.89 -3.66 -25.39
CA GLY A 125 -20.90 -2.64 -25.14
C GLY A 125 -20.85 -1.45 -26.11
N PRO A 126 -21.77 -0.47 -25.91
CA PRO A 126 -21.99 0.62 -26.85
C PRO A 126 -20.87 1.66 -26.88
N GLU A 127 -20.05 1.75 -25.83
CA GLU A 127 -18.91 2.68 -25.78
C GLU A 127 -17.83 2.32 -26.80
N LEU A 128 -17.53 1.02 -26.94
CA LEU A 128 -16.52 0.52 -27.86
C LEU A 128 -17.10 0.22 -29.25
N LEU A 129 -18.36 -0.22 -29.32
CA LEU A 129 -19.01 -0.65 -30.55
C LEU A 129 -20.40 -0.02 -30.73
N PRO A 130 -20.51 1.31 -30.87
CA PRO A 130 -21.81 2.00 -30.89
C PRO A 130 -22.73 1.52 -32.02
N HIS A 131 -22.19 1.33 -33.22
CA HIS A 131 -22.98 0.91 -34.39
C HIS A 131 -23.45 -0.55 -34.28
N LEU A 132 -22.54 -1.49 -34.00
CA LEU A 132 -22.89 -2.91 -33.89
C LEU A 132 -23.84 -3.17 -32.72
N THR A 133 -23.66 -2.47 -31.61
CA THR A 133 -24.55 -2.60 -30.46
C THR A 133 -25.96 -2.11 -30.80
N SER A 134 -26.09 -1.00 -31.55
CA SER A 134 -27.40 -0.49 -31.99
C SER A 134 -28.10 -1.42 -33.00
N GLU A 135 -27.36 -2.08 -33.87
CA GLU A 135 -27.90 -3.03 -34.86
C GLU A 135 -28.32 -4.36 -34.24
N LEU A 136 -27.57 -4.82 -33.23
CA LEU A 136 -27.86 -6.06 -32.51
C LEU A 136 -28.99 -5.92 -31.48
N ASN A 137 -29.58 -4.73 -31.36
CA ASN A 137 -30.65 -4.38 -30.44
C ASN A 137 -30.23 -4.71 -28.99
N PRO A 138 -29.62 -3.77 -28.25
CA PRO A 138 -29.15 -4.04 -26.90
C PRO A 138 -30.40 -4.12 -26.03
N GLU A 139 -31.00 -5.31 -25.97
CA GLU A 139 -32.07 -5.58 -25.04
C GLU A 139 -31.52 -5.21 -23.67
N THR A 140 -32.10 -4.17 -23.09
CA THR A 140 -31.86 -3.78 -21.71
C THR A 140 -32.01 -5.01 -20.81
N ASP A 141 -31.40 -5.02 -19.62
CA ASP A 141 -31.58 -6.13 -18.64
C ASP A 141 -33.06 -6.51 -18.49
N GLU A 142 -33.94 -5.52 -18.60
CA GLU A 142 -35.39 -5.66 -18.53
C GLU A 142 -35.99 -6.33 -19.78
N GLU A 143 -35.52 -6.00 -20.98
CA GLU A 143 -35.95 -6.65 -22.22
C GLU A 143 -35.46 -8.10 -22.29
N LEU A 144 -34.21 -8.38 -21.90
CA LEU A 144 -33.68 -9.74 -21.81
C LEU A 144 -34.48 -10.59 -20.81
N ARG A 145 -34.88 -10.01 -19.67
CA ARG A 145 -35.74 -10.68 -18.69
C ARG A 145 -37.15 -10.93 -19.24
N ARG A 146 -37.71 -9.99 -20.00
CA ARG A 146 -39.01 -10.17 -20.68
C ARG A 146 -38.93 -11.27 -21.73
N TYR A 147 -37.84 -11.31 -22.50
CA TYR A 147 -37.57 -12.37 -23.48
C TYR A 147 -37.47 -13.75 -22.81
N MET A 148 -36.83 -13.83 -21.64
CA MET A 148 -36.82 -15.07 -20.85
C MET A 148 -38.19 -15.45 -20.28
N ALA A 149 -39.04 -14.47 -19.96
CA ALA A 149 -40.37 -14.70 -19.40
C ALA A 149 -41.41 -15.11 -20.45
N ASP A 150 -41.13 -14.93 -21.75
CA ASP A 150 -42.02 -15.35 -22.83
C ASP A 150 -42.16 -16.90 -22.84
N PRO A 151 -43.40 -17.44 -22.71
CA PRO A 151 -43.66 -18.87 -22.80
C PRO A 151 -43.21 -19.50 -24.12
N GLY A 152 -43.19 -18.72 -25.21
CA GLY A 152 -42.77 -19.14 -26.54
C GLY A 152 -41.26 -19.28 -26.72
N THR A 153 -40.45 -18.80 -25.77
CA THR A 153 -38.99 -18.87 -25.86
C THR A 153 -38.50 -20.30 -25.62
N GLU A 154 -37.78 -20.85 -26.60
CA GLU A 154 -37.14 -22.16 -26.49
C GLU A 154 -36.17 -22.21 -25.29
N GLU A 155 -36.11 -23.35 -24.60
CA GLU A 155 -35.33 -23.49 -23.36
C GLU A 155 -33.84 -23.15 -23.52
N TRP A 156 -33.23 -23.55 -24.63
CA TRP A 156 -31.82 -23.24 -24.89
C TRP A 156 -31.58 -21.73 -25.07
N LYS A 157 -32.54 -20.99 -25.64
CA LYS A 157 -32.46 -19.54 -25.77
C LYS A 157 -32.56 -18.87 -24.40
N ARG A 158 -33.47 -19.34 -23.54
CA ARG A 158 -33.55 -18.86 -22.14
C ARG A 158 -32.24 -19.03 -21.39
N ARG A 159 -31.61 -20.21 -21.48
CA ARG A 159 -30.31 -20.49 -20.84
C ARG A 159 -29.20 -19.60 -21.41
N ALA A 160 -29.19 -19.33 -22.72
CA ALA A 160 -28.22 -18.43 -23.33
C ALA A 160 -28.41 -16.98 -22.86
N THR A 161 -29.66 -16.50 -22.78
CA THR A 161 -30.00 -15.17 -22.27
C THR A 161 -29.65 -15.03 -20.79
N GLU A 162 -29.86 -16.06 -19.97
CA GLU A 162 -29.46 -16.10 -18.57
C GLU A 162 -27.94 -15.95 -18.40
N ALA A 163 -27.16 -16.71 -19.19
CA ALA A 163 -25.70 -16.59 -19.20
C ALA A 163 -25.24 -15.18 -19.64
N HIS A 164 -25.94 -14.58 -20.62
CA HIS A 164 -25.67 -13.22 -21.06
C HIS A 164 -25.91 -12.19 -19.95
N LEU A 165 -27.02 -12.29 -19.22
CA LEU A 165 -27.32 -11.43 -18.06
C LEU A 165 -26.28 -11.59 -16.94
N ALA A 166 -25.86 -12.82 -16.65
CA ALA A 166 -24.81 -13.09 -15.68
C ALA A 166 -23.48 -12.44 -16.09
N MET A 167 -23.10 -12.55 -17.36
CA MET A 167 -21.91 -11.90 -17.91
C MET A 167 -22.01 -10.38 -17.81
N LEU A 168 -23.12 -9.77 -18.22
CA LEU A 168 -23.33 -8.33 -18.14
C LEU A 168 -23.22 -7.82 -16.69
N ARG A 169 -23.74 -8.59 -15.72
CA ARG A 169 -23.57 -8.27 -14.30
C ARG A 169 -22.10 -8.29 -13.87
N VAL A 170 -21.35 -9.33 -14.22
CA VAL A 170 -19.91 -9.42 -13.92
C VAL A 170 -19.14 -8.25 -14.53
N VAL A 171 -19.45 -7.88 -15.77
CA VAL A 171 -18.86 -6.71 -16.43
C VAL A 171 -19.20 -5.43 -15.67
N ARG A 172 -20.46 -5.24 -15.28
CA ARG A 172 -20.91 -4.06 -14.54
C ARG A 172 -20.22 -3.94 -13.18
N ASP A 173 -20.09 -5.06 -12.46
CA ASP A 173 -19.39 -5.14 -11.17
C ASP A 173 -17.90 -4.82 -11.34
N LEU A 174 -17.23 -5.37 -12.37
CA LEU A 174 -15.85 -5.05 -12.71
C LEU A 174 -15.67 -3.56 -13.07
N ARG A 175 -16.61 -2.96 -13.82
CA ARG A 175 -16.59 -1.53 -14.15
C ARG A 175 -16.66 -0.68 -12.89
N ALA A 176 -17.62 -0.99 -12.00
CA ALA A 176 -17.78 -0.30 -10.73
C ALA A 176 -16.52 -0.38 -9.84
N GLU A 177 -15.86 -1.53 -9.79
CA GLU A 177 -14.59 -1.68 -9.05
C GLU A 177 -13.43 -0.90 -9.68
N THR A 178 -13.39 -0.76 -11.01
CA THR A 178 -12.32 0.00 -11.69
C THR A 178 -12.51 1.52 -11.65
N GLU A 179 -13.75 1.98 -11.47
CA GLU A 179 -14.13 3.40 -11.46
C GLU A 179 -14.22 4.02 -10.05
N ALA A 180 -14.18 3.20 -8.99
CA ALA A 180 -14.18 3.60 -7.57
C ALA A 180 -12.77 3.85 -6.97
#